data_AF-A0A3Q9QSF9-F1
#
_entry.id   AF-A0A3Q9QSF9-F1
#
_cell.length_a   1.000
_cell.length_b   1.000
_cell.length_c   1.000
_cell.angle_alpha   90.00
_cell.angle_beta   90.00
_cell.angle_gamma   90.00
#
_symmetry.space_group_name_H-M   'P 1'
#
loop_
_entity.id
_entity.type
_entity.pdbx_description
1 polymer ?
#
loop_
_entity_poly.entity_id
_entity_poly.type
_entity_poly.pdbx_seq_one_letter_code
_entity_poly.pdbx_strand_id
1 'polypeptide(L)'
;MDTLIIFQKTIYLVDVKNYEGDYEFESKNLKHIKTGKIIKDPYIQLQRCETMFRQLLQELGFHFNVEAYLVYINSELTMYQAPQNPSIIFPTQIVRFMQTLNKIPTKLNSGHEKLADLLISLDLGDYPFTAKPNYDYDRTIKGVLSACCHQFMEADGDTKLRCCKCGLEDSVESAVIRCVEEFKILFPERRVTTTEIYNWCKVVRSRRAITRILKKYYRLCGKGRFSYFV
;
A
#
# COMPACT_ATOMS: atom_id res chain seq x y z
N MET A 1 -3.12 5.40 -11.77
CA MET A 1 -2.11 4.36 -11.90
C MET A 1 -1.25 4.46 -10.66
N ASP A 2 -1.19 3.38 -9.90
CA ASP A 2 -0.55 3.38 -8.58
C ASP A 2 0.87 2.83 -8.65
N THR A 3 1.15 1.95 -9.63
CA THR A 3 2.46 1.32 -9.75
C THR A 3 2.79 0.99 -11.22
N LEU A 4 4.06 1.15 -11.58
CA LEU A 4 4.64 0.75 -12.85
C LEU A 4 5.76 -0.26 -12.57
N ILE A 5 5.76 -1.39 -13.28
CA ILE A 5 6.76 -2.44 -13.13
C ILE A 5 7.45 -2.68 -14.47
N ILE A 6 8.78 -2.52 -14.51
CA ILE A 6 9.59 -2.75 -15.71
C ILE A 6 10.15 -4.17 -15.66
N PHE A 7 9.70 -5.04 -16.58
CA PHE A 7 10.37 -6.31 -16.87
C PHE A 7 11.18 -6.23 -18.16
N GLN A 8 11.91 -7.29 -18.47
CA GLN A 8 12.85 -7.34 -19.61
C GLN A 8 12.22 -7.01 -20.98
N LYS A 9 10.93 -7.31 -21.19
CA LYS A 9 10.23 -7.10 -22.48
C LYS A 9 8.96 -6.27 -22.37
N THR A 10 8.35 -6.27 -21.19
CA THR A 10 7.00 -5.72 -20.97
C THR A 10 7.02 -4.83 -19.74
N ILE A 11 6.37 -3.67 -19.84
CA ILE A 11 6.08 -2.79 -18.73
C ILE A 11 4.63 -3.04 -18.30
N TYR A 12 4.45 -3.30 -17.01
CA TYR A 12 3.14 -3.52 -16.42
C TYR A 12 2.69 -2.24 -15.72
N LEU A 13 1.53 -1.74 -16.11
CA LEU A 13 0.84 -0.65 -15.44
C LEU A 13 -0.22 -1.26 -14.51
N VAL A 14 -0.11 -1.01 -13.21
CA VAL A 14 -1.01 -1.57 -12.20
C VAL A 14 -1.78 -0.44 -11.52
N ASP A 15 -3.10 -0.51 -11.59
CA ASP A 15 -4.01 0.38 -10.87
C ASP A 15 -4.78 -0.44 -9.85
N VAL A 16 -4.65 -0.08 -8.57
CA VAL A 16 -5.21 -0.83 -7.45
C VAL A 16 -6.46 -0.13 -6.95
N LYS A 17 -7.49 -0.90 -6.61
CA LYS A 17 -8.75 -0.40 -6.04
C LYS A 17 -9.12 -1.20 -4.80
N ASN A 18 -9.44 -0.48 -3.74
CA ASN A 18 -9.84 -1.05 -2.45
C ASN A 18 -11.34 -0.84 -2.19
N TYR A 19 -12.20 -1.22 -3.15
CA TYR A 19 -13.64 -1.09 -2.99
C TYR A 19 -14.19 -2.18 -2.10
N GLU A 20 -15.08 -1.83 -1.17
CA GLU A 20 -15.73 -2.75 -0.24
C GLU A 20 -17.21 -2.90 -0.58
N GLY A 21 -17.76 -4.11 -0.42
CA GLY A 21 -19.18 -4.41 -0.58
C GLY A 21 -19.56 -4.85 -1.99
N ASP A 22 -20.84 -4.68 -2.30
CA ASP A 22 -21.46 -5.25 -3.49
C ASP A 22 -21.63 -4.20 -4.60
N TYR A 23 -21.09 -4.49 -5.77
CA TYR A 23 -21.19 -3.64 -6.96
C TYR A 23 -21.78 -4.41 -8.13
N GLU A 24 -22.62 -3.74 -8.91
CA GLU A 24 -23.10 -4.23 -10.20
C GLU A 24 -22.41 -3.46 -11.33
N PHE A 25 -21.87 -4.19 -12.31
CA PHE A 25 -21.31 -3.58 -13.52
C PHE A 25 -22.41 -3.39 -14.55
N GLU A 26 -22.77 -2.13 -14.83
CA GLU A 26 -23.83 -1.78 -15.78
C GLU A 26 -23.34 -0.69 -16.74
N SER A 27 -23.39 -0.95 -18.04
CA SER A 27 -23.17 0.07 -19.08
C SER A 27 -21.91 0.94 -18.87
N LYS A 28 -20.76 0.30 -18.58
CA LYS A 28 -19.45 0.97 -18.31
C LYS A 28 -19.41 1.81 -17.02
N ASN A 29 -20.29 1.49 -16.08
CA ASN A 29 -20.26 2.06 -14.74
C ASN A 29 -20.35 0.94 -13.69
N LEU A 30 -19.86 1.25 -12.50
CA LEU A 30 -20.00 0.45 -11.29
C LEU A 30 -21.05 1.09 -10.41
N LYS A 31 -22.13 0.38 -10.13
CA LYS A 31 -23.18 0.84 -9.21
C LYS A 31 -23.06 0.08 -7.90
N HIS A 32 -22.83 0.80 -6.80
CA HIS A 32 -22.85 0.20 -5.48
C HIS A 32 -24.29 -0.17 -5.09
N ILE A 33 -24.55 -1.44 -4.78
CA ILE A 33 -25.90 -1.97 -4.61
C ILE A 33 -26.61 -1.33 -3.42
N LYS A 34 -25.91 -1.18 -2.28
CA LYS A 34 -26.53 -0.66 -1.05
C LYS A 34 -26.82 0.84 -1.08
N THR A 35 -25.95 1.64 -1.72
CA THR A 35 -26.08 3.11 -1.70
C THR A 35 -26.61 3.69 -3.00
N GLY A 36 -26.68 2.89 -4.07
CA GLY A 36 -27.01 3.35 -5.42
C GLY A 36 -25.95 4.26 -6.05
N LYS A 37 -24.79 4.46 -5.41
CA LYS A 37 -23.73 5.34 -5.92
C LYS A 37 -23.17 4.77 -7.23
N ILE A 38 -23.15 5.59 -8.27
CA ILE A 38 -22.59 5.26 -9.57
C ILE A 38 -21.17 5.81 -9.67
N ILE A 39 -20.24 4.95 -10.06
CA ILE A 39 -18.83 5.26 -10.27
C ILE A 39 -18.51 4.89 -11.72
N LYS A 40 -17.78 5.75 -12.43
CA LYS A 40 -17.30 5.39 -13.78
C LYS A 40 -16.36 4.19 -13.70
N ASP A 41 -16.40 3.32 -14.70
CA ASP A 41 -15.51 2.16 -14.76
C ASP A 41 -14.02 2.59 -14.68
N PRO A 42 -13.29 2.20 -13.62
CA PRO A 42 -11.88 2.51 -13.47
C PRO A 42 -11.03 1.94 -14.61
N TYR A 43 -11.48 0.87 -15.25
CA TYR A 43 -10.78 0.26 -16.37
C TYR A 43 -10.66 1.21 -17.56
N ILE A 44 -11.67 2.05 -17.82
CA ILE A 44 -11.62 3.06 -18.89
C ILE A 44 -10.53 4.10 -18.62
N GLN A 45 -10.38 4.49 -17.35
CA GLN A 45 -9.30 5.40 -16.96
C GLN A 45 -7.94 4.75 -17.17
N LEU A 46 -7.81 3.48 -16.80
CA LEU A 46 -6.59 2.70 -17.00
C LEU A 46 -6.21 2.58 -18.49
N GLN A 47 -7.18 2.30 -19.38
CA GLN A 47 -6.93 2.23 -20.83
C GLN A 47 -6.40 3.55 -21.42
N ARG A 48 -6.91 4.68 -20.92
CA ARG A 48 -6.41 6.01 -21.32
C ARG A 48 -4.96 6.21 -20.85
N CYS A 49 -4.66 5.85 -19.61
CA CYS A 49 -3.30 5.90 -19.08
C CYS A 49 -2.35 5.02 -19.90
N GLU A 50 -2.77 3.80 -20.24
CA GLU A 50 -1.99 2.89 -21.08
C GLU A 50 -1.68 3.49 -22.45
N THR A 51 -2.69 4.07 -23.11
CA THR A 51 -2.53 4.69 -24.44
C THR A 51 -1.54 5.85 -24.40
N MET A 52 -1.69 6.75 -23.42
CA MET A 52 -0.79 7.88 -23.23
C MET A 52 0.63 7.42 -22.91
N PHE A 53 0.79 6.39 -22.07
CA PHE A 53 2.09 5.88 -21.71
C PHE A 53 2.81 5.24 -22.90
N ARG A 54 2.08 4.52 -23.78
CA ARG A 54 2.64 4.01 -25.04
C ARG A 54 3.13 5.13 -25.95
N GLN A 55 2.38 6.23 -26.06
CA GLN A 55 2.79 7.40 -26.84
C GLN A 55 4.06 8.02 -26.26
N LEU A 56 4.12 8.19 -24.94
CA LEU A 56 5.32 8.69 -24.27
C LEU A 56 6.54 7.82 -24.55
N LEU A 57 6.42 6.48 -24.44
CA LEU A 57 7.53 5.59 -24.74
C LEU A 57 8.02 5.74 -26.19
N GLN A 58 7.10 5.87 -27.15
CA GLN A 58 7.44 6.09 -28.56
C GLN A 58 8.18 7.41 -28.77
N GLU A 59 7.71 8.50 -28.16
CA GLU A 59 8.36 9.82 -28.21
C GLU A 59 9.78 9.78 -27.62
N LEU A 60 9.98 8.98 -26.57
CA LEU A 60 11.28 8.78 -25.92
C LEU A 60 12.16 7.72 -26.62
N GLY A 61 11.70 7.11 -27.72
CA GLY A 61 12.44 6.12 -28.50
C GLY A 61 12.50 4.71 -27.89
N PHE A 62 11.67 4.41 -26.88
CA PHE A 62 11.59 3.11 -26.23
C PHE A 62 10.48 2.24 -26.83
N HIS A 63 10.80 0.96 -27.05
CA HIS A 63 9.93 0.01 -27.77
C HIS A 63 9.48 -1.16 -26.88
N PHE A 64 8.99 -0.86 -25.68
CA PHE A 64 8.47 -1.88 -24.77
C PHE A 64 7.03 -2.26 -25.10
N ASN A 65 6.68 -3.52 -24.86
CA ASN A 65 5.28 -3.89 -24.72
C ASN A 65 4.74 -3.26 -23.43
N VAL A 66 3.52 -2.76 -23.46
CA VAL A 66 2.84 -2.24 -22.27
C VAL A 66 1.62 -3.12 -22.02
N GLU A 67 1.39 -3.53 -20.78
CA GLU A 67 0.18 -4.23 -20.38
C GLU A 67 -0.37 -3.54 -19.13
N ALA A 68 -1.69 -3.31 -19.10
CA ALA A 68 -2.35 -2.63 -18.00
C ALA A 68 -3.31 -3.55 -17.25
N TYR A 69 -3.21 -3.55 -15.92
CA TYR A 69 -4.02 -4.37 -15.04
C TYR A 69 -4.72 -3.54 -13.97
N LEU A 70 -6.04 -3.75 -13.84
CA LEU A 70 -6.85 -3.22 -12.76
C LEU A 70 -7.00 -4.28 -11.68
N VAL A 71 -6.55 -4.00 -10.46
CA VAL A 71 -6.50 -4.99 -9.37
C VAL A 71 -7.39 -4.56 -8.22
N TYR A 72 -8.39 -5.37 -7.88
CA TYR A 72 -9.22 -5.19 -6.71
C TYR A 72 -8.69 -6.00 -5.54
N ILE A 73 -8.37 -5.35 -4.41
CA ILE A 73 -7.67 -6.00 -3.29
C ILE A 73 -8.54 -6.36 -2.09
N ASN A 74 -9.73 -5.78 -1.96
CA ASN A 74 -10.57 -6.00 -0.79
C ASN A 74 -11.26 -7.37 -0.87
N SER A 75 -11.08 -8.23 0.14
CA SER A 75 -11.72 -9.56 0.18
C SER A 75 -13.24 -9.52 0.29
N GLU A 76 -13.81 -8.42 0.78
CA GLU A 76 -15.25 -8.21 0.96
C GLU A 76 -15.91 -7.58 -0.28
N LEU A 77 -15.22 -7.56 -1.42
CA LEU A 77 -15.77 -7.08 -2.68
C LEU A 77 -16.50 -8.21 -3.43
N THR A 78 -17.76 -7.97 -3.78
CA THR A 78 -18.49 -8.77 -4.77
C THR A 78 -18.81 -7.92 -5.99
N MET A 79 -18.44 -8.39 -7.17
CA MET A 79 -18.77 -7.73 -8.45
C MET A 79 -19.77 -8.58 -9.24
N TYR A 80 -21.03 -8.16 -9.25
CA TYR A 80 -22.09 -8.73 -10.05
C TYR A 80 -21.93 -8.29 -11.51
N GLN A 81 -22.22 -9.22 -12.43
CA GLN A 81 -22.05 -9.02 -13.86
C GLN A 81 -20.62 -8.59 -14.25
N ALA A 82 -19.62 -9.08 -13.50
CA ALA A 82 -18.22 -8.75 -13.73
C ALA A 82 -17.83 -9.03 -15.19
N PRO A 83 -17.14 -8.09 -15.87
CA PRO A 83 -16.69 -8.29 -17.24
C PRO A 83 -15.68 -9.44 -17.31
N GLN A 84 -15.77 -10.27 -18.35
CA GLN A 84 -14.80 -11.33 -18.63
C GLN A 84 -13.53 -10.74 -19.27
N ASN A 85 -12.80 -9.95 -18.49
CA ASN A 85 -11.58 -9.28 -18.95
C ASN A 85 -10.37 -9.77 -18.15
N PRO A 86 -9.37 -10.41 -18.79
CA PRO A 86 -8.17 -10.91 -18.09
C PRO A 86 -7.27 -9.80 -17.52
N SER A 87 -7.43 -8.55 -17.98
CA SER A 87 -6.75 -7.38 -17.42
C SER A 87 -7.39 -6.86 -16.13
N ILE A 88 -8.48 -7.48 -15.65
CA ILE A 88 -9.11 -7.15 -14.37
C ILE A 88 -8.90 -8.33 -13.41
N ILE A 89 -8.18 -8.07 -12.32
CA ILE A 89 -7.82 -9.04 -11.31
C ILE A 89 -8.67 -8.82 -10.06
N PHE A 90 -9.45 -9.83 -9.70
CA PHE A 90 -10.28 -9.83 -8.50
C PHE A 90 -9.53 -10.37 -7.28
N PRO A 91 -10.04 -10.14 -6.05
CA PRO A 91 -9.35 -10.52 -4.81
C PRO A 91 -8.92 -11.99 -4.78
N THR A 92 -9.79 -12.88 -5.27
CA THR A 92 -9.54 -14.33 -5.34
C THR A 92 -8.48 -14.73 -6.37
N GLN A 93 -8.12 -13.84 -7.30
CA GLN A 93 -7.16 -14.09 -8.38
C GLN A 93 -5.77 -13.53 -8.08
N ILE A 94 -5.62 -12.68 -7.05
CA ILE A 94 -4.37 -11.98 -6.73
C ILE A 94 -3.20 -12.94 -6.59
N VAL A 95 -3.36 -14.04 -5.85
CA VAL A 95 -2.28 -15.02 -5.63
C VAL A 95 -1.78 -15.59 -6.96
N ARG A 96 -2.70 -15.96 -7.86
CA ARG A 96 -2.37 -16.49 -9.19
C ARG A 96 -1.73 -15.42 -10.07
N PHE A 97 -2.18 -14.18 -9.98
CA PHE A 97 -1.59 -13.05 -10.70
C PHE A 97 -0.13 -12.82 -10.26
N MET A 98 0.14 -12.78 -8.95
CA MET A 98 1.49 -12.65 -8.41
C MET A 98 2.41 -13.81 -8.83
N GLN A 99 1.90 -15.04 -8.81
CA GLN A 99 2.64 -16.21 -9.31
C GLN A 99 2.97 -16.10 -10.81
N THR A 100 2.15 -15.40 -11.58
CA THR A 100 2.39 -15.17 -13.01
C THR A 100 3.50 -14.15 -13.20
N LEU A 101 3.45 -13.04 -12.46
CA LEU A 101 4.51 -12.02 -12.45
C LEU A 101 5.87 -12.59 -12.04
N ASN A 102 5.90 -13.45 -11.01
CA ASN A 102 7.13 -14.08 -10.51
C ASN A 102 7.81 -15.03 -11.52
N LYS A 103 7.10 -15.45 -12.58
CA LYS A 103 7.66 -16.30 -13.64
C LYS A 103 8.31 -15.50 -14.77
N ILE A 104 8.09 -14.18 -14.81
CA ILE A 104 8.61 -13.33 -15.87
C ILE A 104 10.12 -13.13 -15.67
N PRO A 105 10.95 -13.29 -16.72
CA PRO A 105 12.38 -13.04 -16.63
C PRO A 105 12.71 -11.61 -16.18
N THR A 106 13.63 -11.49 -15.22
CA THR A 106 14.00 -10.23 -14.56
C THR A 106 15.40 -9.73 -14.93
N LYS A 107 16.01 -10.23 -16.01
CA LYS A 107 17.32 -9.74 -16.46
C LYS A 107 17.17 -8.36 -17.09
N LEU A 108 17.36 -7.34 -16.26
CA LEU A 108 17.41 -5.94 -16.67
C LEU A 108 18.79 -5.59 -17.25
N ASN A 109 18.83 -4.53 -18.05
CA ASN A 109 20.03 -3.98 -18.66
C ASN A 109 20.02 -2.45 -18.55
N SER A 110 21.10 -1.80 -18.97
CA SER A 110 21.25 -0.33 -18.90
C SER A 110 20.15 0.45 -19.66
N GLY A 111 19.47 -0.15 -20.63
CA GLY A 111 18.31 0.47 -21.29
C GLY A 111 17.09 0.58 -20.36
N HIS A 112 16.87 -0.41 -19.50
CA HIS A 112 15.79 -0.38 -18.51
C HIS A 112 16.08 0.64 -17.41
N GLU A 113 17.34 0.72 -16.96
CA GLU A 113 17.79 1.71 -15.97
C GLU A 113 17.63 3.13 -16.51
N LYS A 114 18.09 3.38 -17.74
CA LYS A 114 17.89 4.68 -18.42
C LYS A 114 16.43 5.06 -18.54
N LEU A 115 15.55 4.11 -18.86
CA LEU A 115 14.12 4.36 -18.89
C LEU A 115 13.60 4.74 -17.50
N ALA A 116 13.99 4.00 -16.46
CA ALA A 116 13.56 4.28 -15.10
C ALA A 116 14.00 5.68 -14.64
N ASP A 117 15.27 6.03 -14.85
CA ASP A 117 15.81 7.35 -14.51
C ASP A 117 15.07 8.47 -15.25
N LEU A 118 14.80 8.27 -16.54
CA LEU A 118 14.06 9.23 -17.35
C LEU A 118 12.62 9.40 -16.86
N LEU A 119 11.92 8.31 -16.56
CA LEU A 119 10.56 8.36 -16.02
C LEU A 119 10.53 9.08 -14.66
N ILE A 120 11.51 8.83 -13.80
CA ILE A 120 11.66 9.55 -12.52
C ILE A 120 11.90 11.05 -12.77
N SER A 121 12.71 11.41 -13.78
CA SER A 121 12.95 12.83 -14.10
C SER A 121 11.74 13.56 -14.68
N LEU A 122 10.81 12.83 -15.29
CA LEU A 122 9.56 13.34 -15.84
C LEU A 122 8.42 13.36 -14.81
N ASP A 123 8.61 12.71 -13.66
CA ASP A 123 7.61 12.69 -12.60
C ASP A 123 7.43 14.11 -12.04
N LEU A 124 6.19 14.61 -12.10
CA LEU A 124 5.86 15.97 -11.66
C LEU A 124 5.82 16.11 -10.13
N GLY A 125 6.22 15.06 -9.40
CA GLY A 125 6.18 14.99 -7.94
C GLY A 125 4.77 14.78 -7.43
N ASP A 126 4.46 15.36 -6.25
CA ASP A 126 3.17 15.14 -5.60
C ASP A 126 1.99 15.53 -6.51
N TYR A 127 1.14 14.55 -6.81
CA TYR A 127 -0.10 14.77 -7.54
C TYR A 127 -0.94 15.83 -6.81
N PRO A 128 -1.43 16.89 -7.50
CA PRO A 128 -2.08 18.05 -6.87
C PRO A 128 -3.42 17.72 -6.17
N PHE A 129 -3.93 16.50 -6.32
CA PHE A 129 -5.11 16.00 -5.63
C PHE A 129 -4.79 14.92 -4.59
N THR A 130 -3.61 14.95 -3.98
CA THR A 130 -3.36 14.27 -2.70
C THR A 130 -4.09 15.04 -1.59
N ALA A 131 -5.42 15.06 -1.65
CA ALA A 131 -6.24 15.38 -0.50
C ALA A 131 -6.01 14.27 0.52
N LYS A 132 -4.94 14.40 1.32
CA LYS A 132 -4.75 13.57 2.50
C LYS A 132 -6.03 13.71 3.31
N PRO A 133 -6.66 12.61 3.74
CA PRO A 133 -7.79 12.70 4.63
C PRO A 133 -7.37 13.59 5.81
N ASN A 134 -8.25 14.50 6.25
CA ASN A 134 -7.94 15.32 7.40
C ASN A 134 -7.99 14.41 8.63
N TYR A 135 -6.83 13.93 9.07
CA TYR A 135 -6.66 13.15 10.28
C TYR A 135 -5.74 13.88 11.24
N ASP A 136 -5.96 13.62 12.53
CA ASP A 136 -5.23 14.24 13.61
C ASP A 136 -4.80 13.15 14.59
N TYR A 137 -3.61 13.31 15.17
CA TYR A 137 -3.04 12.32 16.08
C TYR A 137 -3.95 12.04 17.28
N ASP A 138 -4.63 13.05 17.81
CA ASP A 138 -5.48 12.86 19.00
C ASP A 138 -6.79 12.16 18.67
N ARG A 139 -7.29 12.35 17.44
CA ARG A 139 -8.54 11.73 16.95
C ARG A 139 -8.37 10.32 16.39
N THR A 140 -7.15 9.90 16.06
CA THR A 140 -6.87 8.56 15.54
C THR A 140 -6.93 7.50 16.64
N ILE A 141 -7.50 6.33 16.30
CA ILE A 141 -7.54 5.17 17.18
C ILE A 141 -6.14 4.59 17.26
N LYS A 142 -5.59 4.57 18.47
CA LYS A 142 -4.24 4.08 18.78
C LYS A 142 -4.27 2.58 19.07
N GLY A 143 -3.31 1.84 18.55
CA GLY A 143 -3.20 0.40 18.68
C GLY A 143 -2.16 -0.18 17.74
N VAL A 144 -1.97 -1.51 17.80
CA VAL A 144 -1.13 -2.23 16.85
C VAL A 144 -2.02 -2.94 15.84
N LEU A 145 -1.80 -2.73 14.54
CA LEU A 145 -2.51 -3.44 13.48
C LEU A 145 -1.82 -4.77 13.13
N SER A 146 -2.64 -5.79 12.85
CA SER A 146 -2.17 -7.07 12.30
C SER A 146 -1.62 -6.89 10.89
N ALA A 147 -0.42 -7.44 10.65
CA ALA A 147 0.18 -7.44 9.31
C ALA A 147 -0.61 -8.27 8.28
N CYS A 148 -1.51 -9.15 8.73
CA CYS A 148 -2.29 -10.00 7.83
C CYS A 148 -3.63 -9.37 7.44
N CYS A 149 -4.41 -8.90 8.42
CA CYS A 149 -5.80 -8.46 8.17
C CYS A 149 -6.10 -7.02 8.62
N HIS A 150 -5.09 -6.28 9.06
CA HIS A 150 -5.20 -4.88 9.49
C HIS A 150 -6.26 -4.63 10.58
N GLN A 151 -6.60 -5.65 11.36
CA GLN A 151 -7.38 -5.49 12.59
C GLN A 151 -6.46 -5.23 13.77
N PHE A 152 -6.97 -4.52 14.77
CA PHE A 152 -6.24 -4.27 16.01
C PHE A 152 -5.90 -5.59 16.72
N MET A 153 -4.65 -5.70 17.16
CA MET A 153 -4.13 -6.84 17.91
C MET A 153 -4.27 -6.58 19.41
N GLU A 154 -4.39 -7.67 20.16
CA GLU A 154 -4.44 -7.65 21.61
C GLU A 154 -3.16 -8.22 22.20
N ALA A 155 -2.83 -7.81 23.43
CA ALA A 155 -1.67 -8.33 24.14
C ALA A 155 -1.91 -9.78 24.59
N ASP A 156 -1.01 -10.68 24.17
CA ASP A 156 -1.00 -12.08 24.58
C ASP A 156 0.23 -12.32 25.47
N GLY A 157 0.08 -12.01 26.76
CA GLY A 157 1.19 -11.92 27.72
C GLY A 157 2.07 -10.68 27.49
N ASP A 158 3.34 -10.78 27.92
CA ASP A 158 4.27 -9.64 27.91
C ASP A 158 5.15 -9.56 26.66
N THR A 159 5.19 -10.62 25.85
CA THR A 159 6.14 -10.77 24.74
C THR A 159 5.48 -10.95 23.38
N LYS A 160 4.17 -11.22 23.33
CA LYS A 160 3.43 -11.48 22.10
C LYS A 160 2.16 -10.63 22.00
N LEU A 161 1.71 -10.43 20.78
CA LEU A 161 0.42 -9.87 20.42
C LEU A 161 -0.32 -10.89 19.54
N ARG A 162 -1.64 -10.97 19.66
CA ARG A 162 -2.49 -11.86 18.87
C ARG A 162 -3.60 -11.07 18.19
N CYS A 163 -3.87 -11.40 16.93
CA CYS A 163 -5.03 -10.85 16.23
C CYS A 163 -6.26 -11.74 16.46
N CYS A 164 -7.34 -11.16 17.00
CA CYS A 164 -8.58 -11.89 17.27
C CYS A 164 -9.33 -12.34 16.00
N LYS A 165 -9.09 -11.68 14.85
CA LYS A 165 -9.75 -12.02 13.57
C LYS A 165 -9.03 -13.12 12.79
N CYS A 166 -7.72 -12.99 12.60
CA CYS A 166 -6.94 -13.94 11.76
C CYS A 166 -6.09 -14.93 12.56
N GLY A 167 -6.00 -14.79 13.89
CA GLY A 167 -5.19 -15.66 14.74
C GLY A 167 -3.68 -15.45 14.67
N LEU A 168 -3.19 -14.54 13.82
CA LEU A 168 -1.76 -14.24 13.69
C LEU A 168 -1.18 -13.82 15.05
N GLU A 169 -0.08 -14.49 15.43
CA GLU A 169 0.76 -14.12 16.58
C GLU A 169 1.99 -13.34 16.10
N ASP A 170 2.20 -12.16 16.68
CA ASP A 170 3.39 -11.34 16.46
C ASP A 170 4.18 -11.21 17.76
N SER A 171 5.51 -11.14 17.64
CA SER A 171 6.32 -10.68 18.78
C SER A 171 6.07 -9.18 19.02
N VAL A 172 6.10 -8.75 20.30
CA VAL A 172 6.03 -7.32 20.65
C VAL A 172 7.12 -6.52 19.92
N GLU A 173 8.29 -7.12 19.70
CA GLU A 173 9.40 -6.49 18.99
C GLU A 173 9.06 -6.20 17.53
N SER A 174 8.60 -7.22 16.78
CA SER A 174 8.19 -7.07 15.38
C SER A 174 7.04 -6.08 15.22
N ALA A 175 6.05 -6.16 16.12
CA ALA A 175 4.89 -5.27 16.13
C ALA A 175 5.27 -3.80 16.39
N VAL A 176 6.14 -3.53 17.36
CA VAL A 176 6.59 -2.17 17.67
C VAL A 176 7.34 -1.57 16.49
N ILE A 177 8.21 -2.33 15.81
CA ILE A 177 8.93 -1.83 14.63
C ILE A 177 7.94 -1.42 13.54
N ARG A 178 6.96 -2.28 13.24
CA ARG A 178 5.91 -1.97 12.26
C ARG A 178 5.12 -0.71 12.63
N CYS A 179 4.74 -0.56 13.91
CA CYS A 179 4.05 0.62 14.39
C CYS A 179 4.89 1.91 14.35
N VAL A 180 6.22 1.81 14.49
CA VAL A 180 7.11 2.98 14.35
C VAL A 180 7.13 3.45 12.90
N GLU A 181 7.24 2.53 11.95
CA GLU A 181 7.24 2.87 10.52
C GLU A 181 5.87 3.42 10.09
N GLU A 182 4.77 2.85 10.58
CA GLU A 182 3.43 3.41 10.41
C GLU A 182 3.32 4.84 10.99
N PHE A 183 3.81 5.05 12.21
CA PHE A 183 3.79 6.37 12.86
C PHE A 183 4.59 7.42 12.07
N LYS A 184 5.76 7.07 11.52
CA LYS A 184 6.57 7.97 10.69
C LYS A 184 5.84 8.38 9.41
N ILE A 185 5.06 7.46 8.82
CA ILE A 185 4.27 7.73 7.61
C ILE A 185 3.07 8.64 7.91
N LEU A 186 2.37 8.38 9.01
CA LEU A 186 1.16 9.13 9.38
C LEU A 186 1.49 10.50 9.98
N PHE A 187 2.57 10.63 10.75
CA PHE A 187 2.89 11.86 11.47
C PHE A 187 4.34 12.29 11.22
N PRO A 188 4.70 12.61 9.96
CA PRO A 188 6.08 12.95 9.59
C PRO A 188 6.62 14.19 10.33
N GLU A 189 5.74 15.06 10.81
CA GLU A 189 6.06 16.23 11.62
C GLU A 189 6.38 15.91 13.09
N ARG A 190 6.00 14.71 13.58
CA ARG A 190 6.17 14.30 14.98
C ARG A 190 7.42 13.45 15.14
N ARG A 191 8.24 13.79 16.13
CA ARG A 191 9.49 13.05 16.41
C ARG A 191 9.18 11.70 17.06
N VAL A 192 9.87 10.65 16.63
CA VAL A 192 9.78 9.33 17.24
C VAL A 192 10.43 9.36 18.63
N THR A 193 9.62 9.39 19.68
CA THR A 193 10.09 9.25 21.06
C THR A 193 9.51 8.00 21.69
N THR A 194 10.15 7.49 22.75
CA THR A 194 9.59 6.36 23.51
C THR A 194 8.17 6.64 23.99
N THR A 195 7.88 7.87 24.41
CA THR A 195 6.54 8.26 24.88
C THR A 195 5.52 8.19 23.75
N GLU A 196 5.87 8.77 22.60
CA GLU A 196 4.96 8.81 21.43
C GLU A 196 4.64 7.41 20.93
N ILE A 197 5.65 6.55 20.80
CA ILE A 197 5.45 5.17 20.34
C ILE A 197 4.72 4.33 21.38
N TYR A 198 4.95 4.56 22.68
CA TYR A 198 4.19 3.90 23.73
C TYR A 198 2.70 4.25 23.66
N ASN A 199 2.38 5.54 23.51
CA ASN A 199 1.01 6.00 23.37
C ASN A 199 0.37 5.48 22.08
N TRP A 200 1.12 5.48 20.97
CA TRP A 200 0.66 5.00 19.67
C TRP A 200 0.35 3.50 19.68
N CYS A 201 1.26 2.68 20.21
CA CYS A 201 1.07 1.23 20.26
C CYS A 201 -0.10 0.86 21.17
N LYS A 202 -0.27 1.55 22.32
CA LYS A 202 -1.33 1.40 23.34
C LYS A 202 -1.46 0.03 24.04
N VAL A 203 -1.32 -1.07 23.31
CA VAL A 203 -1.48 -2.46 23.79
C VAL A 203 -0.19 -3.02 24.39
N VAL A 204 0.97 -2.43 24.09
CA VAL A 204 2.26 -2.83 24.66
C VAL A 204 2.40 -2.28 26.07
N ARG A 205 2.35 -3.16 27.08
CA ARG A 205 2.31 -2.79 28.51
C ARG A 205 3.59 -2.14 29.02
N SER A 206 4.74 -2.55 28.48
CA SER A 206 6.05 -2.13 29.02
C SER A 206 6.68 -1.03 28.19
N ARG A 207 6.66 0.20 28.72
CA ARG A 207 7.43 1.31 28.15
C ARG A 207 8.93 1.01 28.07
N ARG A 208 9.47 0.24 29.02
CA ARG A 208 10.88 -0.20 29.01
C ARG A 208 11.16 -1.12 27.82
N ALA A 209 10.24 -2.00 27.47
CA ALA A 209 10.37 -2.86 26.30
C ALA A 209 10.46 -2.02 25.02
N ILE A 210 9.59 -1.02 24.87
CA ILE A 210 9.64 -0.09 23.73
C ILE A 210 10.97 0.67 23.70
N THR A 211 11.46 1.21 24.81
CA THR A 211 12.77 1.87 24.84
C THR A 211 13.90 0.95 24.38
N ARG A 212 13.89 -0.32 24.84
CA ARG A 212 14.89 -1.33 24.46
C ARG A 212 14.83 -1.63 22.96
N ILE A 213 13.63 -1.82 22.42
CA ILE A 213 13.42 -2.06 20.98
C ILE A 213 13.89 -0.85 20.17
N LEU A 214 13.49 0.36 20.55
CA LEU A 214 13.88 1.58 19.84
C LEU A 214 15.41 1.76 19.82
N LYS A 215 16.10 1.54 20.94
CA LYS A 215 17.57 1.59 21.00
C LYS A 215 18.26 0.50 20.20
N LYS A 216 17.60 -0.62 19.95
CA LYS A 216 18.14 -1.74 19.18
C LYS A 216 18.09 -1.47 17.67
N TYR A 217 17.02 -0.84 17.19
CA TYR A 217 16.75 -0.68 15.75
C TYR A 217 16.96 0.73 15.20
N TYR A 218 16.94 1.75 16.05
CA TYR A 218 17.01 3.15 15.62
C TYR A 218 18.15 3.89 16.32
N ARG A 219 18.64 4.94 15.68
CA ARG A 219 19.71 5.77 16.25
C ARG A 219 19.09 6.81 17.18
N LEU A 220 19.59 6.87 18.41
CA LEU A 220 19.22 7.92 19.35
C LEU A 220 19.89 9.24 18.95
N CYS A 221 19.09 10.28 18.74
CA CYS A 221 19.50 11.64 18.44
C CYS A 221 19.03 12.60 19.54
N GLY A 222 19.80 13.67 19.78
CA GLY A 222 19.51 14.66 20.82
C GLY A 222 20.03 14.28 22.23
N LYS A 223 19.84 15.17 23.19
CA LYS A 223 20.29 15.01 24.59
C LYS A 223 19.15 15.25 25.57
N GLY A 224 19.12 14.46 26.65
CA GLY A 224 18.16 14.60 27.75
C GLY A 224 16.70 14.51 27.27
N ARG A 225 15.87 15.46 27.71
CA ARG A 225 14.43 15.51 27.42
C ARG A 225 14.07 15.68 25.93
N PHE A 226 15.03 16.06 25.09
CA PHE A 226 14.82 16.28 23.66
C PHE A 226 15.31 15.09 22.81
N SER A 227 15.59 13.94 23.43
CA SER A 227 16.04 12.75 22.72
C SER A 227 14.92 12.13 21.88
N TYR A 228 15.23 11.76 20.65
CA TYR A 228 14.33 11.08 19.72
C TYR A 228 15.09 10.03 18.91
N PHE A 229 14.38 9.14 18.25
CA PHE A 229 14.91 8.07 17.44
C PHE A 229 14.73 8.41 15.95
N VAL A 230 15.71 8.02 15.13
CA VAL A 230 15.65 8.07 13.66
C VAL A 230 15.96 6.70 13.09
#